data_AF-A0A661L6P7-F1
#
_entry.id   AF-A0A661L6P7-F1
#
_cell.length_a   1.000
_cell.length_b   1.000
_cell.length_c   1.000
_cell.angle_alpha   90.00
_cell.angle_beta   90.00
_cell.angle_gamma   90.00
#
_symmetry.space_group_name_H-M   'P 1'
#
loop_
_entity.id
_entity.type
_entity.pdbx_description
1 polymer ?
#
loop_
_entity_poly.entity_id
_entity_poly.type
_entity_poly.pdbx_seq_one_letter_code
_entity_poly.pdbx_strand_id
1 'polypeptide(L)'
;MTTRKGLCGGQYKPLKEKDITQIHETSLRVFAEVGVQVNYGEALEAFKSAGAQVDEERKVVKMPPDMVEEWVGKAPSTVRLCGRADSGQWDCELGGTRVYLGT
;
A
#
# COMPACT_ATOMS: atom_id res chain seq x y z
N MET A 1 -11.01 -27.71 -2.75
CA MET A 1 -11.01 -26.41 -3.47
C MET A 1 -9.66 -26.24 -4.12
N THR A 2 -9.61 -26.11 -5.45
CA THR A 2 -8.34 -26.06 -6.20
C THR A 2 -8.11 -24.62 -6.64
N THR A 3 -7.49 -23.83 -5.76
CA THR A 3 -7.10 -22.44 -6.03
C THR A 3 -6.00 -22.38 -7.09
N ARG A 4 -6.01 -21.37 -7.97
CA ARG A 4 -4.89 -21.13 -8.87
C ARG A 4 -3.67 -20.75 -8.05
N LYS A 5 -2.66 -21.63 -8.04
CA LYS A 5 -1.33 -21.33 -7.51
C LYS A 5 -0.64 -20.49 -8.58
N GLY A 6 -0.62 -19.17 -8.44
CA GLY A 6 0.08 -18.27 -9.36
C GLY A 6 1.51 -18.75 -9.66
N LEU A 7 2.10 -18.27 -10.75
CA LEU A 7 3.46 -18.66 -11.12
C LEU A 7 4.44 -18.23 -10.02
N CYS A 8 5.39 -19.10 -9.67
CA CYS A 8 6.44 -18.73 -8.72
C CYS A 8 7.48 -17.85 -9.42
N GLY A 9 7.50 -16.57 -9.07
CA GLY A 9 8.56 -15.66 -9.48
C GLY A 9 9.75 -15.68 -8.53
N GLY A 10 10.58 -14.65 -8.66
CA GLY A 10 11.63 -14.30 -7.71
C GLY A 10 11.74 -12.78 -7.62
N GLN A 11 12.71 -12.30 -6.86
CA GLN A 11 12.96 -10.87 -6.69
C GLN A 11 14.37 -10.53 -7.16
N TYR A 12 14.47 -9.72 -8.22
CA TYR A 12 15.74 -9.07 -8.56
C TYR A 12 16.00 -7.93 -7.57
N LYS A 13 17.19 -7.89 -6.96
CA LYS A 13 17.56 -6.95 -5.88
C LYS A 13 18.70 -6.02 -6.32
N PRO A 14 18.42 -4.96 -7.09
CA PRO A 14 19.46 -4.04 -7.57
C PRO A 14 19.93 -3.03 -6.50
N LEU A 15 19.15 -2.84 -5.44
CA LEU A 15 19.44 -1.89 -4.35
C LEU A 15 20.09 -2.61 -3.17
N LYS A 16 21.02 -1.93 -2.49
CA LYS A 16 21.55 -2.40 -1.20
C LYS A 16 20.57 -2.02 -0.09
N GLU A 17 20.63 -2.71 1.04
CA GLU A 17 19.78 -2.41 2.21
C GLU A 17 19.84 -0.95 2.63
N LYS A 18 21.04 -0.34 2.64
CA LYS A 18 21.21 1.08 2.95
C LYS A 18 20.45 2.02 1.99
N ASP A 19 20.34 1.64 0.72
CA ASP A 19 19.67 2.44 -0.30
C ASP A 19 18.14 2.36 -0.09
N ILE A 20 17.65 1.19 0.32
CA ILE A 20 16.24 0.97 0.70
C ILE A 20 15.88 1.80 1.92
N THR A 21 16.70 1.77 2.98
CA THR A 21 16.50 2.59 4.18
C THR A 21 16.47 4.08 3.84
N GLN A 22 17.42 4.55 3.01
CA GLN A 22 17.47 5.95 2.60
C GLN A 22 16.22 6.38 1.83
N ILE A 23 15.71 5.53 0.92
CA ILE A 23 14.47 5.79 0.19
C ILE A 23 13.29 5.87 1.16
N HIS A 24 13.15 4.90 2.08
CA HIS A 24 12.09 4.86 3.08
C HIS A 24 12.05 6.14 3.93
N GLU A 25 13.17 6.51 4.53
CA GLU A 25 13.30 7.72 5.36
C GLU A 25 13.00 9.01 4.58
N THR A 26 13.42 9.07 3.31
CA THR A 26 13.15 10.22 2.45
C THR A 26 11.66 10.31 2.10
N SER A 27 11.02 9.18 1.78
CA SER A 27 9.58 9.12 1.51
C SER A 27 8.75 9.56 2.72
N LEU A 28 9.10 9.09 3.93
CA LEU A 28 8.44 9.51 5.18
C LEU A 28 8.58 11.02 5.41
N ARG A 29 9.76 11.59 5.14
CA ARG A 29 9.99 13.03 5.23
C ARG A 29 9.15 13.82 4.23
N VAL A 30 9.02 13.33 3.00
CA VAL A 30 8.13 13.96 2.00
C VAL A 30 6.68 13.95 2.48
N PHE A 31 6.19 12.84 3.04
CA PHE A 31 4.84 12.80 3.61
C PHE A 31 4.64 13.77 4.77
N ALA A 32 5.65 13.96 5.62
CA ALA A 32 5.57 14.82 6.79
C ALA A 32 5.72 16.32 6.45
N GLU A 33 6.65 16.68 5.56
CA GLU A 33 7.01 18.07 5.27
C GLU A 33 6.24 18.65 4.09
N VAL A 34 6.06 17.87 3.02
CA VAL A 34 5.41 18.30 1.77
C VAL A 34 3.95 17.88 1.74
N GLY A 35 3.67 16.60 2.00
CA GLY A 35 2.34 16.02 1.97
C GLY A 35 1.86 15.64 0.55
N VAL A 36 0.59 15.27 0.45
CA VAL A 36 -0.09 14.87 -0.79
C VAL A 36 -1.38 15.66 -0.96
N GLN A 37 -1.66 16.11 -2.18
CA GLN A 37 -2.93 16.78 -2.49
C GLN A 37 -4.07 15.76 -2.61
N VAL A 38 -5.13 15.94 -1.82
CA VAL A 38 -6.31 15.07 -1.77
C VAL A 38 -7.56 15.90 -2.09
N ASN A 39 -8.08 15.76 -3.31
CA ASN A 39 -9.12 16.66 -3.82
C ASN A 39 -10.56 16.26 -3.47
N TYR A 40 -10.76 15.11 -2.83
CA TYR A 40 -12.05 14.60 -2.41
C TYR A 40 -12.32 14.90 -0.93
N GLY A 41 -13.44 15.56 -0.64
CA GLY A 41 -13.75 16.07 0.70
C GLY A 41 -13.84 14.97 1.77
N GLU A 42 -14.52 13.86 1.48
CA GLU A 42 -14.64 12.74 2.43
C GLU A 42 -13.28 12.09 2.73
N ALA A 43 -12.36 12.07 1.77
CA ALA A 43 -11.01 11.58 2.00
C ALA A 43 -10.21 12.52 2.91
N LEU A 44 -10.33 13.85 2.75
CA LEU A 44 -9.70 14.82 3.65
C LEU A 44 -10.16 14.62 5.10
N GLU A 45 -11.47 14.45 5.31
CA GLU A 45 -12.03 14.19 6.65
C GLU A 45 -11.55 12.85 7.23
N ALA A 46 -11.44 11.81 6.40
CA ALA A 46 -10.89 10.53 6.82
C ALA A 46 -9.42 10.66 7.28
N PHE A 47 -8.58 11.39 6.53
CA PHE A 47 -7.20 11.66 6.91
C PHE A 47 -7.10 12.47 8.21
N LYS A 48 -7.89 13.55 8.34
CA LYS A 48 -7.95 14.38 9.55
C LYS A 48 -8.36 13.56 10.78
N SER A 49 -9.39 12.73 10.63
CA SER A 49 -9.89 11.83 11.69
C SER A 49 -8.87 10.76 12.08
N ALA A 50 -8.00 10.35 11.14
CA ALA A 50 -6.90 9.42 11.38
C ALA A 50 -5.66 10.08 12.01
N GLY A 51 -5.67 11.40 12.24
CA GLY A 51 -4.57 12.14 12.89
C GLY A 51 -3.62 12.87 11.94
N ALA A 52 -3.93 12.91 10.63
CA ALA A 52 -3.13 13.68 9.68
C ALA A 52 -3.34 15.19 9.84
N GLN A 53 -2.32 15.99 9.48
CA GLN A 53 -2.44 17.43 9.39
C GLN A 53 -3.00 17.80 8.01
N VAL A 54 -4.13 18.49 7.98
CA VAL A 54 -4.83 18.83 6.73
C VAL A 54 -4.88 20.34 6.54
N ASP A 55 -4.34 20.81 5.42
CA ASP A 55 -4.57 22.15 4.89
C ASP A 55 -5.81 22.08 3.98
N GLU A 56 -6.96 22.52 4.49
CA GLU A 56 -8.25 22.44 3.78
C GLU A 56 -8.34 23.38 2.57
N GLU A 57 -7.64 24.53 2.62
CA GLU A 57 -7.64 25.50 1.53
C GLU A 57 -6.84 24.98 0.34
N ARG A 58 -5.63 24.48 0.61
CA ARG A 58 -4.75 23.89 -0.43
C ARG A 58 -5.08 22.44 -0.73
N LYS A 59 -5.93 21.81 0.09
CA LYS A 59 -6.27 20.38 0.06
C LYS A 59 -5.04 19.47 0.17
N VAL A 60 -4.08 19.84 1.01
CA VAL A 60 -2.84 19.09 1.21
C VAL A 60 -2.88 18.37 2.55
N VAL A 61 -2.61 17.07 2.53
CA VAL A 61 -2.53 16.20 3.71
C VAL A 61 -1.07 15.88 4.00
N LYS A 62 -0.62 16.18 5.23
CA LYS A 62 0.70 15.80 5.75
C LYS A 62 0.54 14.73 6.82
N MET A 63 1.38 13.70 6.72
CA MET A 63 1.30 12.53 7.58
C MET A 63 2.65 12.33 8.31
N PRO A 64 2.65 12.33 9.64
CA PRO A 64 3.83 11.99 10.44
C PRO A 64 4.36 10.57 10.12
N PRO A 65 5.67 10.32 10.25
CA PRO A 65 6.26 9.02 9.92
C PRO A 65 5.66 7.83 10.68
N ASP A 66 5.45 7.99 11.98
CA ASP A 66 4.86 7.00 12.87
C ASP A 66 3.42 6.62 12.44
N MET A 67 2.63 7.62 12.05
CA MET A 67 1.31 7.38 11.46
C MET A 67 1.42 6.52 10.20
N VAL A 68 2.28 6.88 9.25
CA VAL A 68 2.42 6.13 7.99
C VAL A 68 2.84 4.68 8.28
N GLU A 69 3.83 4.48 9.15
CA GLU A 69 4.32 3.14 9.51
C GLU A 69 3.26 2.30 10.23
N GLU A 70 2.48 2.90 11.14
CA GLU A 70 1.37 2.21 11.82
C GLU A 70 0.32 1.74 10.81
N TRP A 71 -0.10 2.61 9.89
CA TRP A 71 -1.14 2.29 8.91
C TRP A 71 -0.67 1.26 7.88
N VAL A 72 0.58 1.35 7.42
CA VAL A 72 1.19 0.34 6.53
C VAL A 72 1.31 -1.01 7.26
N GLY A 73 1.65 -1.00 8.55
CA GLY A 73 1.74 -2.21 9.37
C GLY A 73 0.41 -2.96 9.55
N LYS A 74 -0.73 -2.28 9.41
CA LYS A 74 -2.07 -2.91 9.43
C LYS A 74 -2.42 -3.62 8.12
N ALA A 75 -1.70 -3.35 7.03
CA ALA A 75 -1.99 -3.96 5.73
C ALA A 75 -1.56 -5.45 5.72
N PRO A 76 -2.43 -6.37 5.28
CA PRO A 76 -2.08 -7.79 5.21
C PRO A 76 -1.03 -8.05 4.12
N SER A 77 -0.05 -8.91 4.42
CA SER A 77 0.99 -9.32 3.47
C SER A 77 0.49 -10.24 2.34
N THR A 78 -0.75 -10.74 2.47
CA THR A 78 -1.42 -11.57 1.47
C THR A 78 -2.91 -11.30 1.48
N VAL A 79 -3.52 -11.19 0.30
CA VAL A 79 -4.96 -11.03 0.12
C VAL A 79 -5.49 -12.07 -0.86
N ARG A 80 -6.70 -12.58 -0.64
CA ARG A 80 -7.38 -13.48 -1.57
C ARG A 80 -8.40 -12.70 -2.38
N LEU A 81 -8.21 -12.66 -3.70
CA LEU A 81 -9.21 -12.19 -4.64
C LEU A 81 -10.09 -13.38 -5.04
N CYS A 82 -11.37 -13.34 -4.69
CA CYS A 82 -12.30 -14.44 -4.95
C CYS A 82 -12.91 -14.31 -6.35
N GLY A 83 -12.85 -15.38 -7.13
CA GLY A 83 -13.55 -15.49 -8.40
C GLY A 83 -15.02 -15.84 -8.22
N ARG A 84 -15.80 -15.71 -9.30
CA ARG A 84 -17.26 -15.96 -9.27
C ARG A 84 -17.65 -17.43 -9.16
N ALA A 85 -16.76 -18.38 -9.48
CA ALA A 85 -17.11 -19.80 -9.49
C ALA A 85 -17.00 -20.39 -8.09
N ASP A 86 -18.07 -21.05 -7.62
CA ASP A 86 -18.15 -21.69 -6.29
C ASP A 86 -17.03 -22.69 -6.01
N SER A 87 -16.41 -23.22 -7.07
CA SER A 87 -15.27 -24.14 -6.99
C SER A 87 -13.98 -23.48 -6.44
N GLY A 88 -13.92 -22.14 -6.43
CA GLY A 88 -12.71 -21.37 -6.10
C GLY A 88 -11.61 -21.47 -7.14
N GLN A 89 -11.89 -22.04 -8.32
CA GLN A 89 -10.88 -22.29 -9.36
C GLN A 89 -10.26 -21.00 -9.94
N TRP A 90 -10.94 -19.86 -9.74
CA TRP A 90 -10.51 -18.55 -10.22
C TRP A 90 -10.03 -17.65 -9.08
N ASP A 91 -9.95 -18.17 -7.85
CA ASP A 91 -9.42 -17.42 -6.72
C ASP A 91 -7.91 -17.21 -6.92
N CYS A 92 -7.45 -16.00 -6.59
CA CYS A 92 -6.05 -15.61 -6.64
C CYS A 92 -5.58 -15.22 -5.24
N GLU A 93 -4.51 -15.87 -4.77
CA GLU A 93 -3.84 -15.49 -3.52
C GLU A 93 -2.67 -14.54 -3.86
N LEU A 94 -2.89 -13.23 -3.71
CA LEU A 94 -1.90 -12.19 -3.99
C LEU A 94 -0.95 -12.03 -2.81
N GLY A 95 0.35 -11.96 -3.09
CA GLY A 95 1.40 -11.77 -2.09
C GLY A 95 2.56 -12.75 -2.25
N GLY A 96 3.64 -12.54 -1.51
CA GLY A 96 4.86 -13.35 -1.63
C GLY A 96 5.47 -13.26 -3.04
N THR A 97 5.83 -14.42 -3.61
CA THR A 97 6.43 -14.52 -4.96
C THR A 97 5.42 -14.98 -6.03
N ARG A 98 4.12 -15.01 -5.72
CA ARG A 98 3.08 -15.49 -6.62
C ARG A 98 2.74 -14.43 -7.67
N VAL A 99 2.80 -14.81 -8.94
CA VAL A 99 2.52 -13.94 -10.09
C VAL A 99 1.26 -14.43 -10.80
N TYR A 100 0.34 -13.50 -11.05
CA TYR A 100 -0.89 -13.72 -11.84
C TYR A 100 -0.89 -12.74 -13.01
N LEU A 101 -1.49 -13.16 -14.13
CA LEU A 101 -1.62 -12.33 -15.33
C LEU A 101 -3.05 -11.82 -15.43
N GLY A 102 -3.20 -10.53 -15.71
CA GLY A 102 -4.47 -9.85 -15.98
C GLY A 102 -4.30 -8.86 -17.13
N THR A 103 -5.41 -8.53 -17.78
CA THR A 103 -5.52 -7.50 -18.84
C THR A 103 -6.46 -6.41 -18.38
#